data_AF-A0A9J5ZR01-F1
#
_entry.id   AF-A0A9J5ZR01-F1
#
_cell.length_a   1.000
_cell.length_b   1.000
_cell.length_c   1.000
_cell.angle_alpha   90.00
_cell.angle_beta   90.00
_cell.angle_gamma   90.00
#
_symmetry.space_group_name_H-M   'P 1'
#
loop_
_entity.id
_entity.type
_entity.pdbx_description
1 polymer ?
#
loop_
_entity_poly.entity_id
_entity_poly.type
_entity_poly.pdbx_seq_one_letter_code
_entity_poly.pdbx_strand_id
1 'polypeptide(L)'
;MLDGTSRMFIHGGQVLYHSFSCSTWSEYTVINANYVIKIDPQKIPLQHGSLLCCGFTTGYGATWREVHVEKGSTVVVLGLGVVGLGVSTTF
;
A
#
# COMPACT_ATOMS: atom_id res chain seq x y z
N MET A 1 12.60 -6.43 -10.88
CA MET A 1 11.57 -6.00 -11.84
C MET A 1 11.00 -7.22 -12.56
N LEU A 2 9.89 -7.09 -13.31
CA LEU A 2 9.30 -8.22 -14.06
C LEU A 2 10.26 -8.80 -15.12
N ASP A 3 11.20 -7.98 -15.61
CA ASP A 3 12.24 -8.38 -16.56
C ASP A 3 13.45 -9.07 -15.90
N GLY A 4 13.36 -9.40 -14.60
CA GLY A 4 14.44 -10.05 -13.85
C GLY A 4 15.63 -9.14 -13.50
N THR A 5 15.63 -7.88 -13.92
CA THR A 5 16.74 -6.94 -13.68
C THR A 5 16.43 -5.94 -12.56
N SER A 6 17.47 -5.22 -12.10
CA SER A 6 17.33 -4.13 -11.13
C SER A 6 17.50 -2.76 -11.78
N ARG A 7 16.93 -1.76 -11.13
CA ARG A 7 17.11 -0.32 -11.41
C ARG A 7 17.77 0.42 -10.25
N MET A 8 18.18 -0.31 -9.21
CA MET A 8 18.77 0.26 -7.99
C MET A 8 20.19 -0.25 -7.82
N PHE A 9 21.12 0.70 -7.70
CA PHE A 9 22.54 0.45 -7.54
C PHE A 9 23.07 1.45 -6.52
N ILE A 10 24.02 1.03 -5.69
CA ILE A 10 24.75 1.95 -4.81
C ILE A 10 26.06 2.38 -5.46
N HIS A 11 26.69 3.38 -4.88
CA HIS A 11 28.05 3.76 -5.24
C HIS A 11 28.99 2.54 -5.18
N GLY A 12 29.79 2.35 -6.23
CA GLY A 12 30.62 1.14 -6.39
C GLY A 12 29.96 0.01 -7.21
N GLY A 13 28.73 0.20 -7.70
CA GLY A 13 28.11 -0.70 -8.69
C GLY A 13 27.42 -1.93 -8.12
N GLN A 14 27.35 -2.05 -6.79
CA GLN A 14 26.60 -3.13 -6.17
C GLN A 14 25.10 -2.98 -6.47
N VAL A 15 24.52 -4.06 -7.00
CA VAL A 15 23.11 -4.15 -7.36
C VAL A 15 22.26 -4.35 -6.11
N LEU A 16 21.21 -3.54 -5.95
CA LEU A 16 20.22 -3.72 -4.91
C LEU A 16 18.99 -4.45 -5.44
N TYR A 17 18.36 -5.25 -4.58
CA TYR A 17 17.10 -5.91 -4.90
C TYR A 17 15.93 -4.94 -4.80
N HIS A 18 14.92 -5.19 -5.63
CA HIS A 18 13.63 -4.52 -5.51
C HIS A 18 12.78 -5.22 -4.46
N SER A 19 12.15 -4.46 -3.57
CA SER A 19 11.26 -4.98 -2.52
C SER A 19 9.80 -4.63 -2.82
N PHE A 20 8.91 -5.62 -2.69
CA PHE A 20 7.46 -5.50 -2.91
C PHE A 20 7.07 -4.82 -4.24
N SER A 21 7.93 -4.89 -5.26
CA SER A 21 7.74 -4.28 -6.58
C SER A 21 7.65 -2.74 -6.60
N CYS A 22 7.89 -2.03 -5.49
CA CYS A 22 7.80 -0.57 -5.40
C CYS A 22 9.04 0.13 -4.81
N SER A 23 9.78 -0.51 -3.89
CA SER A 23 11.01 0.02 -3.27
C SER A 23 10.92 1.51 -2.88
N THR A 24 9.99 1.88 -2.01
CA THR A 24 9.63 3.29 -1.74
C THR A 24 10.59 4.04 -0.81
N TRP A 25 11.67 3.41 -0.35
CA TRP A 25 12.67 4.04 0.53
C TRP A 25 13.84 4.62 -0.28
N SER A 26 13.49 5.38 -1.31
CA SER A 26 14.42 6.12 -2.15
C SER A 26 13.71 7.35 -2.71
N GLU A 27 14.44 8.44 -2.93
CA GLU A 27 13.89 9.65 -3.53
C GLU A 27 13.38 9.42 -4.96
N TYR A 28 13.95 8.43 -5.65
CA TYR A 28 13.55 8.01 -7.00
C TYR A 28 13.43 6.49 -7.07
N THR A 29 12.36 6.01 -7.70
CA THR A 29 12.15 4.58 -7.94
C THR A 29 11.59 4.37 -9.34
N VAL A 30 11.92 3.22 -9.91
CA VAL A 30 11.37 2.78 -11.21
C VAL A 30 10.37 1.68 -10.91
N ILE A 31 9.10 1.93 -11.21
CA ILE A 31 7.99 1.01 -10.96
C ILE A 31 7.35 0.63 -12.30
N ASN A 32 6.89 -0.61 -12.42
CA ASN A 32 6.08 -1.02 -13.56
C ASN A 32 4.73 -0.27 -13.55
N ALA A 33 4.28 0.22 -14.71
CA ALA A 33 3.03 0.98 -14.83
C ALA A 33 1.79 0.24 -14.29
N ASN A 34 1.79 -1.09 -14.28
CA ASN A 34 0.71 -1.91 -13.72
C ASN A 34 0.57 -1.80 -12.19
N TYR A 35 1.58 -1.28 -11.50
CA TYR A 35 1.57 -1.11 -10.03
C TYR A 35 1.45 0.36 -9.61
N VAL A 36 1.11 1.27 -10.53
CA VAL A 36 0.97 2.69 -10.24
C VAL A 36 -0.41 3.16 -10.70
N ILE A 37 -1.07 3.95 -9.87
CA ILE A 37 -2.29 4.66 -10.21
C ILE A 37 -2.06 6.16 -10.11
N LYS A 38 -2.54 6.90 -11.11
CA LYS A 38 -2.51 8.36 -11.08
C LYS A 38 -3.58 8.87 -10.12
N ILE A 39 -3.18 9.66 -9.14
CA ILE A 39 -4.08 10.35 -8.21
C ILE A 39 -4.09 11.85 -8.50
N ASP A 40 -5.23 12.49 -8.23
CA ASP A 40 -5.38 13.94 -8.30
C ASP A 40 -4.89 14.57 -6.97
N PRO A 41 -3.76 15.30 -6.97
CA PRO A 41 -3.19 15.86 -5.75
C PRO A 41 -4.05 16.97 -5.14
N GLN A 42 -5.00 17.55 -5.90
CA GLN A 42 -5.94 18.54 -5.35
C GLN A 42 -7.03 17.87 -4.49
N LYS A 43 -7.34 16.60 -4.76
CA LYS A 43 -8.34 15.82 -4.02
C LYS A 43 -7.72 15.01 -2.89
N ILE A 44 -6.52 14.50 -3.11
CA ILE A 44 -5.82 13.64 -2.15
C ILE A 44 -4.42 14.21 -1.91
N PRO A 45 -4.21 14.92 -0.78
CA PRO A 45 -2.87 15.33 -0.37
C PRO A 45 -1.95 14.11 -0.30
N LEU A 46 -0.76 14.20 -0.91
CA LEU A 46 0.16 13.06 -1.05
C LEU A 46 0.52 12.38 0.29
N GLN A 47 0.64 13.17 1.35
CA GLN A 47 0.92 12.67 2.70
C GLN A 47 -0.14 11.66 3.18
N HIS A 48 -1.42 11.96 2.95
CA HIS A 48 -2.53 11.06 3.27
C HIS A 48 -2.67 9.94 2.23
N GLY A 49 -2.42 10.24 0.95
CA GLY A 49 -2.47 9.25 -0.13
C GLY A 49 -1.54 8.06 0.09
N SER A 50 -0.38 8.27 0.74
CA SER A 50 0.57 7.22 1.06
C SER A 50 -0.03 6.06 1.88
N LEU A 51 -1.01 6.35 2.76
CA LEU A 51 -1.67 5.36 3.61
C LEU A 51 -2.56 4.39 2.81
N LEU A 52 -3.03 4.82 1.64
CA LEU A 52 -3.90 4.04 0.77
C LEU A 52 -3.17 2.93 0.02
N CYS A 53 -1.84 2.96 -0.05
CA CYS A 53 -1.06 2.01 -0.84
C CYS A 53 -0.97 0.60 -0.20
N CYS A 54 -1.16 0.49 1.12
CA CYS A 54 -0.98 -0.78 1.83
C CYS A 54 -1.92 -0.89 3.03
N GLY A 55 -1.47 -0.48 4.21
CA GLY A 55 -2.09 -0.89 5.47
C GLY A 55 -3.58 -0.57 5.58
N PHE A 56 -3.98 0.67 5.29
CA PHE A 56 -5.37 1.09 5.47
C PHE A 56 -6.33 0.36 4.52
N THR A 57 -6.01 0.32 3.22
CA THR A 57 -6.85 -0.32 2.20
C THR A 57 -6.92 -1.83 2.37
N THR A 58 -5.86 -2.48 2.87
CA THR A 58 -5.92 -3.90 3.26
C THR A 58 -6.97 -4.14 4.35
N GLY A 59 -6.98 -3.32 5.40
CA GLY A 59 -7.95 -3.45 6.50
C GLY A 59 -9.39 -3.17 6.04
N TYR A 60 -9.59 -2.05 5.34
CA TYR A 60 -10.89 -1.67 4.78
C TYR A 60 -11.41 -2.70 3.76
N GLY A 61 -10.53 -3.23 2.91
CA GLY A 61 -10.89 -4.25 1.93
C GLY A 61 -11.25 -5.59 2.57
N ALA A 62 -10.61 -5.96 3.68
CA ALA A 62 -10.90 -7.23 4.37
C ALA A 62 -12.36 -7.30 4.86
N THR A 63 -12.89 -6.20 5.39
CA THR A 63 -14.26 -6.14 5.89
C THR A 63 -15.27 -5.97 4.77
N TRP A 64 -14.99 -5.10 3.80
CA TRP A 64 -15.92 -4.75 2.74
C TRP A 64 -15.98 -5.82 1.63
N ARG A 65 -14.83 -6.34 1.21
CA ARG A 65 -14.69 -7.18 0.00
C ARG A 65 -14.53 -8.67 0.30
N GLU A 66 -13.83 -9.02 1.37
CA GLU A 66 -13.56 -10.43 1.67
C GLU A 66 -14.65 -11.03 2.56
N VAL A 67 -14.84 -10.46 3.76
CA VAL A 67 -15.74 -11.03 4.78
C VAL A 67 -17.18 -10.49 4.67
N HIS A 68 -17.39 -9.40 3.93
CA HIS A 68 -18.71 -8.78 3.71
C HIS A 68 -19.46 -8.50 5.02
N VAL A 69 -18.80 -7.80 5.95
CA VAL A 69 -19.40 -7.48 7.25
C VAL A 69 -20.68 -6.67 7.07
N GLU A 70 -21.79 -7.18 7.60
CA GLU A 70 -23.09 -6.51 7.51
C GLU A 70 -23.30 -5.50 8.63
N LYS A 71 -24.09 -4.46 8.34
CA LYS A 71 -24.46 -3.43 9.32
C LYS A 71 -25.16 -4.05 10.53
N GLY A 72 -24.72 -3.68 11.74
CA GLY A 72 -25.24 -4.20 13.01
C GLY A 72 -24.55 -5.47 13.50
N SER A 73 -23.57 -6.00 12.76
CA SER A 73 -22.72 -7.09 13.23
C SER A 73 -21.81 -6.66 14.38
N THR A 74 -21.52 -7.60 15.28
CA THR A 74 -20.48 -7.41 16.32
C THR A 74 -19.16 -7.97 15.83
N VAL A 75 -18.12 -7.13 15.75
CA VAL A 75 -16.79 -7.48 15.24
C VAL A 75 -15.74 -7.30 16.33
N VAL A 76 -14.77 -8.22 16.38
CA VAL A 76 -13.57 -8.09 17.22
C VAL A 76 -12.36 -7.85 16.32
N VAL A 77 -11.65 -6.75 16.56
CA VAL A 77 -10.41 -6.41 15.86
C VAL A 77 -9.23 -6.68 16.78
N LEU A 78 -8.42 -7.69 16.45
CA LEU A 78 -7.22 -8.04 17.21
C LEU A 78 -6.01 -7.31 16.61
N GLY A 79 -5.63 -6.20 17.26
CA GLY A 79 -4.52 -5.34 16.85
C GLY A 79 -5.01 -4.02 16.25
N LEU A 80 -4.54 -2.90 16.80
CA LEU A 80 -5.00 -1.54 16.48
C LEU A 80 -3.94 -0.71 15.73
N GLY A 81 -3.12 -1.38 14.91
CA GLY A 81 -2.25 -0.71 13.95
C GLY A 81 -3.02 -0.18 12.73
N VAL A 82 -2.32 0.37 11.73
CA VAL A 82 -2.96 0.98 10.54
C VAL A 82 -3.95 0.05 9.80
N VAL A 83 -3.66 -1.26 9.77
CA VAL A 83 -4.57 -2.26 9.17
C VAL A 83 -5.84 -2.42 10.01
N GLY A 84 -5.70 -2.58 11.33
CA GLY A 84 -6.84 -2.69 12.23
C GLY A 84 -7.69 -1.42 12.28
N LEU A 85 -7.07 -0.24 12.16
CA LEU A 85 -7.81 1.02 12.02
C LEU A 85 -8.63 1.07 10.73
N GLY A 86 -8.11 0.52 9.62
CA GLY A 86 -8.86 0.40 8.37
C GLY A 86 -10.13 -0.43 8.52
N VAL A 87 -10.06 -1.55 9.25
CA VAL A 87 -11.19 -2.42 9.57
C VAL A 87 -12.31 -1.65 10.28
N SER A 88 -11.96 -0.83 11.28
CA SER A 88 -12.93 -0.10 12.11
C SER A 88 -13.72 1.00 11.38
N THR A 89 -13.40 1.32 10.13
CA THR A 89 -14.08 2.40 9.38
C THR A 89 -15.27 1.94 8.55
N THR A 90 -15.60 0.64 8.60
CA THR A 90 -16.51 0.00 7.65
C THR A 90 -17.95 -0.23 8.16
N PHE A 91 -18.22 0.06 9.44
CA PHE A 91 -19.49 -0.26 10.11
C PHE A 91 -19.87 0.75 11.19
#